data_AF-A0A497I842-F1
#
_entry.id   AF-A0A497I842-F1
#
_cell.length_a   1.000
_cell.length_b   1.000
_cell.length_c   1.000
_cell.angle_alpha   90.00
_cell.angle_beta   90.00
_cell.angle_gamma   90.00
#
_symmetry.space_group_name_H-M   'P 1'
#
loop_
_entity.id
_entity.type
_entity.pdbx_description
1 polymer ?
#
loop_
_entity_poly.entity_id
_entity_poly.type
_entity_poly.pdbx_seq_one_letter_code
_entity_poly.pdbx_strand_id
1 'polypeptide(L)'
;MGDAQISSLTCMDETIQKDILENIFCDNSIEVYHVQSGDILFDPYVQLKCQHCINYGSCFRCPPYTPRFYDASSIVRRYQYHYLILMREDKQQFIHKMQIKHKYNLKRAVNFASRNWDVTSYWKFHKVIVRIKDILEEMGKKILVFGPGGGCRLCRICNVHIKERCKHPSESLPSPESWGIDVYGTLRRLGISIEVPPRKVFTRVGLLCSNSKIDIKTTAVQHRIEYKRPDIKRVLDNISNYVGGTLIDIVSLKDYYTEQDLCEGCYKNKLFLCDRTFLPMEYLQEFIDKRKCIVIEFKNKKDLAKSLSEYVDYLHRHGFYDALPFSNYPCNLCDQCSPRGCMLTNQKNPKKFGQKMLFRCIQYLGIRPIVNGNNIGYIVLEA
;
A
#
# COMPACT_ATOMS: atom_id res chain seq x y z
N MET A 1 -46.80 -37.30 -5.81
CA MET A 1 -45.63 -38.19 -5.98
C MET A 1 -44.70 -37.52 -6.97
N GLY A 2 -43.82 -36.67 -6.44
CA GLY A 2 -42.85 -35.93 -7.22
C GLY A 2 -41.49 -36.23 -6.62
N ASP A 3 -40.59 -36.73 -7.45
CA ASP A 3 -39.15 -36.78 -7.20
C ASP A 3 -38.48 -36.46 -8.52
N ALA A 4 -38.33 -35.16 -8.79
CA ALA A 4 -37.45 -34.67 -9.82
C ALA A 4 -36.07 -34.48 -9.17
N GLN A 5 -35.12 -35.28 -9.64
CA GLN A 5 -33.70 -35.23 -9.32
C GLN A 5 -33.17 -33.80 -9.38
N ILE A 6 -32.72 -33.29 -8.24
CA ILE A 6 -31.91 -32.07 -8.18
C ILE A 6 -30.48 -32.47 -8.54
N SER A 7 -30.04 -31.90 -9.65
CA SER A 7 -28.74 -31.97 -10.30
C SER A 7 -27.56 -32.00 -9.34
N SER A 8 -26.73 -33.04 -9.48
CA SER A 8 -25.35 -33.10 -9.03
C SER A 8 -24.54 -31.95 -9.64
N LEU A 9 -24.02 -31.05 -8.79
CA LEU A 9 -22.90 -30.19 -9.18
C LEU A 9 -21.69 -31.09 -9.44
N THR A 10 -21.26 -31.16 -10.69
CA THR A 10 -20.06 -31.89 -11.12
C THR A 10 -18.83 -31.25 -10.51
N CYS A 11 -18.19 -31.93 -9.55
CA CYS A 11 -16.79 -31.68 -9.21
C CYS A 11 -15.96 -31.95 -10.47
N MET A 12 -15.22 -30.95 -10.95
CA MET A 12 -14.27 -31.14 -12.04
C MET A 12 -13.14 -32.08 -11.58
N ASP A 13 -12.64 -32.93 -12.47
CA ASP A 13 -11.51 -33.82 -12.21
C ASP A 13 -10.26 -33.01 -11.80
N GLU A 14 -9.52 -33.48 -10.78
CA GLU A 14 -8.28 -32.87 -10.30
C GLU A 14 -7.25 -32.66 -11.43
N THR A 15 -7.24 -33.55 -12.43
CA THR A 15 -6.36 -33.44 -13.60
C THR A 15 -6.69 -32.18 -14.41
N ILE A 16 -7.99 -31.94 -14.66
CA ILE A 16 -8.47 -30.77 -15.40
C ILE A 16 -8.17 -29.48 -14.63
N GLN A 17 -8.31 -29.50 -13.29
CA GLN A 17 -7.98 -28.34 -12.46
C GLN A 17 -6.49 -27.98 -12.52
N LYS A 18 -5.60 -28.98 -12.53
CA LYS A 18 -4.16 -28.77 -12.74
C LYS A 18 -3.87 -28.15 -14.10
N ASP A 19 -4.46 -28.69 -15.17
CA ASP A 19 -4.30 -28.15 -16.52
C ASP A 19 -4.76 -26.68 -16.61
N ILE A 20 -5.86 -26.32 -15.94
CA ILE A 20 -6.34 -24.93 -15.90
C ILE A 20 -5.36 -24.02 -15.15
N LEU A 21 -4.84 -24.45 -14.00
CA LEU A 21 -3.84 -23.69 -13.26
C LEU A 21 -2.57 -23.50 -14.10
N GLU A 22 -2.07 -24.55 -14.73
CA GLU A 22 -0.92 -24.48 -15.63
C GLU A 22 -1.18 -23.50 -16.76
N ASN A 23 -2.35 -23.52 -17.40
CA ASN A 23 -2.70 -22.57 -18.46
C ASN A 23 -2.75 -21.12 -17.97
N ILE A 24 -3.28 -20.87 -16.77
CA ILE A 24 -3.28 -19.52 -16.16
C ILE A 24 -1.84 -19.05 -15.93
N PHE A 25 -0.98 -19.92 -15.39
CA PHE A 25 0.42 -19.57 -15.11
C PHE A 25 1.33 -19.58 -16.35
N CYS A 26 0.91 -20.20 -17.45
CA CYS A 26 1.60 -20.15 -18.74
C CYS A 26 1.26 -18.89 -19.55
N ASP A 27 0.29 -18.07 -19.12
CA ASP A 27 0.12 -16.73 -19.67
C ASP A 27 1.41 -15.94 -19.42
N ASN A 28 2.10 -15.55 -20.49
CA ASN A 28 3.38 -14.83 -20.44
C ASN A 28 3.34 -13.51 -19.65
N SER A 29 2.15 -13.03 -19.27
CA SER A 29 1.99 -11.86 -18.41
C SER A 29 2.05 -12.16 -16.91
N ILE A 30 1.97 -13.43 -16.48
CA ILE A 30 1.95 -13.85 -15.07
C ILE A 30 3.29 -14.51 -14.70
N GLU A 31 3.90 -14.03 -13.62
CA GLU A 31 5.10 -14.60 -13.02
C GLU A 31 4.77 -15.13 -11.63
N VAL A 32 5.34 -16.28 -11.26
CA VAL A 32 5.15 -16.85 -9.92
C VAL A 32 6.49 -17.14 -9.27
N TYR A 33 6.73 -16.53 -8.11
CA TYR A 33 7.94 -16.75 -7.33
C TYR A 33 7.59 -17.47 -6.04
N HIS A 34 8.17 -18.65 -5.84
CA HIS A 34 8.15 -19.30 -4.52
C HIS A 34 9.13 -18.56 -3.60
N VAL A 35 8.66 -18.17 -2.41
CA VAL A 35 9.42 -17.34 -1.47
C VAL A 35 9.38 -17.94 -0.07
N GLN A 36 10.39 -17.66 0.75
CA GLN A 36 10.35 -18.05 2.15
C GLN A 36 9.51 -17.04 2.94
N SER A 37 8.90 -17.50 4.02
CA SER A 37 8.10 -16.62 4.90
C SER A 37 8.90 -15.45 5.47
N GLY A 38 10.21 -15.64 5.70
CA GLY A 38 11.14 -14.59 6.17
C GLY A 38 11.51 -13.55 5.11
N ASP A 39 11.29 -13.85 3.82
CA ASP A 39 11.49 -12.88 2.74
C ASP A 39 10.36 -11.85 2.69
N ILE A 40 9.16 -12.22 3.17
CA ILE A 40 7.99 -11.36 3.22
C ILE A 40 8.13 -10.36 4.36
N LEU A 41 8.31 -9.10 3.99
CA LEU A 41 8.47 -8.01 4.93
C LEU A 41 7.14 -7.49 5.44
N PHE A 42 7.08 -7.27 6.74
CA PHE A 42 5.97 -6.59 7.42
C PHE A 42 6.52 -5.35 8.09
N ASP A 43 5.92 -4.20 7.84
CA ASP A 43 6.33 -2.95 8.47
C ASP A 43 5.11 -2.07 8.80
N PRO A 44 5.02 -1.50 10.01
CA PRO A 44 3.95 -0.59 10.41
C PRO A 44 3.80 0.61 9.46
N TYR A 45 4.87 1.09 8.81
CA TYR A 45 4.78 2.22 7.87
C TYR A 45 3.74 1.98 6.78
N VAL A 46 3.57 0.73 6.35
CA VAL A 46 2.64 0.34 5.29
C VAL A 46 1.20 0.63 5.71
N GLN A 47 0.83 0.23 6.93
CA GLN A 47 -0.51 0.49 7.46
C GLN A 47 -0.68 1.96 7.88
N LEU A 48 0.39 2.61 8.38
CA LEU A 48 0.40 4.05 8.60
C LEU A 48 0.11 4.79 7.29
N LYS A 49 0.76 4.42 6.18
CA LYS A 49 0.49 4.96 4.83
C LYS A 49 -0.92 4.68 4.35
N CYS A 50 -1.48 3.52 4.67
CA CYS A 50 -2.89 3.26 4.39
C CYS A 50 -3.78 4.35 5.00
N GLN A 51 -3.47 4.89 6.18
CA GLN A 51 -4.28 5.97 6.78
C GLN A 51 -4.23 7.29 5.99
N HIS A 52 -3.23 7.49 5.12
CA HIS A 52 -3.14 8.60 4.16
C HIS A 52 -3.82 8.30 2.80
N CYS A 53 -4.22 7.05 2.55
CA CYS A 53 -4.88 6.67 1.31
C CYS A 53 -6.26 7.34 1.15
N ILE A 54 -6.52 7.85 -0.05
CA ILE A 54 -7.80 8.41 -0.50
C ILE A 54 -9.00 7.48 -0.22
N ASN A 55 -8.78 6.17 -0.33
CA ASN A 55 -9.82 5.15 -0.17
C ASN A 55 -9.81 4.51 1.22
N TYR A 56 -9.01 4.99 2.16
CA TYR A 56 -8.93 4.34 3.47
C TYR A 56 -10.27 4.34 4.21
N GLY A 57 -10.65 3.17 4.72
CA GLY A 57 -11.90 2.97 5.45
C GLY A 57 -13.13 2.88 4.55
N SER A 58 -12.97 2.83 3.22
CA SER A 58 -14.09 2.69 2.27
C SER A 58 -14.61 1.27 2.11
N CYS A 59 -13.90 0.27 2.63
CA CYS A 59 -14.29 -1.13 2.51
C CYS A 59 -13.76 -1.99 3.68
N PHE A 60 -14.29 -3.21 3.81
CA PHE A 60 -13.85 -4.22 4.78
C PHE A 60 -12.40 -4.70 4.60
N ARG A 61 -11.75 -4.33 3.50
CA ARG A 61 -10.34 -4.68 3.20
C ARG A 61 -9.36 -3.56 3.56
N CYS A 62 -9.82 -2.54 4.28
CA CYS A 62 -8.95 -1.55 4.90
C CYS A 62 -8.79 -1.83 6.41
N PRO A 63 -7.66 -1.44 7.02
CA PRO A 63 -7.58 -1.35 8.48
C PRO A 63 -8.70 -0.44 9.03
N PRO A 64 -9.18 -0.67 10.27
CA PRO A 64 -8.78 -1.75 11.20
C PRO A 64 -9.52 -3.07 10.96
N TYR A 65 -10.27 -3.23 9.87
CA TYR A 65 -10.96 -4.50 9.56
C TYR A 65 -10.01 -5.60 9.08
N THR A 66 -8.78 -5.24 8.73
CA THR A 66 -7.68 -6.17 8.47
C THR A 66 -6.74 -6.24 9.68
N PRO A 67 -6.06 -7.38 9.90
CA PRO A 67 -5.11 -7.54 11.01
C PRO A 67 -4.00 -6.47 10.99
N ARG A 68 -3.43 -6.19 12.16
CA ARG A 68 -2.24 -5.34 12.27
C ARG A 68 -1.01 -6.06 11.71
N PHE A 69 0.03 -5.31 11.34
CA PHE A 69 1.22 -5.88 10.70
C PHE A 69 1.85 -7.04 11.51
N TYR A 70 1.86 -6.94 12.85
CA TYR A 70 2.41 -7.98 13.74
C TYR A 70 1.54 -9.25 13.76
N ASP A 71 0.22 -9.11 13.82
CA ASP A 71 -0.72 -10.23 13.75
C ASP A 71 -0.69 -10.87 12.36
N ALA A 72 -0.70 -10.05 11.31
CA ALA A 72 -0.61 -10.48 9.92
C ALA A 72 0.67 -11.27 9.66
N SER A 73 1.81 -10.82 10.20
CA SER A 73 3.08 -11.52 10.11
C SER A 73 2.99 -12.92 10.73
N SER A 74 2.41 -13.01 11.93
CA SER A 74 2.18 -14.28 12.62
C SER A 74 1.22 -15.19 11.84
N ILE A 75 0.15 -14.65 11.26
CA ILE A 75 -0.81 -15.40 10.45
C ILE A 75 -0.14 -15.97 9.20
N VAL A 76 0.56 -15.13 8.42
CA VAL A 76 1.19 -15.53 7.15
C VAL A 76 2.27 -16.58 7.39
N ARG A 77 3.08 -16.44 8.46
CA ARG A 77 4.14 -17.40 8.80
C ARG A 77 3.66 -18.80 9.19
N ARG A 78 2.37 -18.97 9.53
CA ARG A 78 1.81 -20.31 9.82
C ARG A 78 1.59 -21.17 8.57
N TYR A 79 1.51 -20.55 7.40
CA TYR A 79 1.45 -21.30 6.14
C TYR A 79 2.83 -21.84 5.79
N GLN A 80 2.88 -23.05 5.22
CA GLN A 80 4.16 -23.72 4.90
C GLN A 80 4.79 -23.21 3.59
N TYR A 81 3.97 -22.78 2.64
CA TYR A 81 4.39 -22.35 1.30
C TYR A 81 3.84 -20.97 0.99
N HIS A 82 4.67 -20.14 0.33
CA HIS A 82 4.33 -18.78 -0.06
C HIS A 82 4.74 -18.53 -1.51
N TYR A 83 3.85 -17.87 -2.25
CA TYR A 83 4.03 -17.57 -3.66
C TYR A 83 3.67 -16.12 -3.93
N LEU A 84 4.62 -15.34 -4.45
CA LEU A 84 4.33 -14.05 -5.04
C LEU A 84 3.83 -14.26 -6.47
N ILE A 85 2.69 -13.67 -6.78
CA ILE A 85 2.11 -13.72 -8.12
C ILE A 85 2.18 -12.31 -8.69
N LEU A 86 2.91 -12.13 -9.79
CA LEU A 86 3.08 -10.84 -10.43
C LEU A 86 2.38 -10.86 -11.78
N MET A 87 1.76 -9.75 -12.16
CA MET A 87 1.28 -9.53 -13.52
C MET A 87 1.88 -8.25 -14.09
N ARG A 88 2.57 -8.33 -15.22
CA ARG A 88 3.24 -7.21 -15.87
C ARG A 88 2.56 -6.85 -17.18
N GLU A 89 2.22 -5.58 -17.33
CA GLU A 89 1.62 -5.07 -18.56
C GLU A 89 2.42 -3.87 -19.09
N ASP A 90 2.93 -4.00 -20.32
CA ASP A 90 3.52 -2.89 -21.05
C ASP A 90 2.40 -1.92 -21.52
N LYS A 91 2.60 -0.62 -21.28
CA LYS A 91 1.69 0.44 -21.72
C LYS A 91 2.32 1.43 -22.69
N GLN A 92 3.54 1.20 -23.17
CA GLN A 92 4.25 2.10 -24.07
C GLN A 92 3.48 2.32 -25.38
N GLN A 93 2.95 1.26 -25.98
CA GLN A 93 2.15 1.38 -27.20
C GLN A 93 0.88 2.21 -26.96
N PHE A 94 0.24 2.06 -25.81
CA PHE A 94 -0.95 2.86 -25.46
C PHE A 94 -0.59 4.33 -25.22
N ILE A 95 0.50 4.60 -24.50
CA ILE A 95 1.02 5.96 -24.29
C ILE A 95 1.27 6.64 -25.64
N HIS A 96 1.94 5.94 -26.57
CA HIS A 96 2.20 6.45 -27.91
C HIS A 96 0.92 6.76 -28.68
N LYS A 97 -0.08 5.86 -28.62
CA LYS A 97 -1.41 6.09 -29.21
C LYS A 97 -2.09 7.34 -28.63
N MET A 98 -1.96 7.61 -27.33
CA MET A 98 -2.51 8.82 -26.70
C MET A 98 -1.82 10.10 -27.19
N GLN A 99 -0.50 10.05 -27.43
CA GLN A 99 0.25 11.18 -27.98
C GLN A 99 -0.20 11.49 -29.42
N ILE A 100 -0.40 10.46 -30.25
CA ILE A 100 -0.84 10.64 -31.65
C ILE A 100 -2.30 11.07 -31.73
N LYS A 101 -3.22 10.26 -31.18
CA LYS A 101 -4.67 10.45 -31.36
C LYS A 101 -5.20 11.69 -30.66
N HIS A 102 -4.68 11.99 -29.47
CA HIS A 102 -5.19 13.07 -28.62
C HIS A 102 -4.21 14.24 -28.46
N LYS A 103 -3.06 14.22 -29.15
CA LYS A 103 -2.02 15.26 -29.09
C LYS A 103 -1.57 15.56 -27.64
N TYR A 104 -1.58 14.54 -26.78
CA TYR A 104 -1.11 14.70 -25.40
C TYR A 104 0.41 14.82 -25.36
N ASN A 105 0.94 15.73 -24.54
CA ASN A 105 2.36 15.68 -24.17
C ASN A 105 2.65 14.41 -23.36
N LEU A 106 3.92 14.01 -23.27
CA LEU A 106 4.33 12.76 -22.62
C LEU A 106 3.85 12.66 -21.17
N LYS A 107 3.98 13.74 -20.38
CA LYS A 107 3.54 13.77 -18.98
C LYS A 107 2.04 13.48 -18.86
N ARG A 108 1.22 14.11 -19.69
CA ARG A 108 -0.24 13.91 -19.72
C ARG A 108 -0.59 12.51 -20.20
N ALA A 109 0.07 12.01 -21.24
CA ALA A 109 -0.16 10.67 -21.78
C ALA A 109 0.19 9.58 -20.75
N VAL A 110 1.33 9.68 -20.09
CA VAL A 110 1.75 8.75 -19.01
C VAL A 110 0.76 8.77 -17.86
N ASN A 111 0.37 9.96 -17.38
CA ASN A 111 -0.59 10.08 -16.28
C ASN A 111 -1.97 9.49 -16.64
N PHE A 112 -2.44 9.72 -17.86
CA PHE A 112 -3.69 9.15 -18.35
C PHE A 112 -3.60 7.62 -18.42
N ALA A 113 -2.53 7.10 -19.03
CA ALA A 113 -2.28 5.67 -19.13
C ALA A 113 -2.20 5.01 -17.75
N SER A 114 -1.46 5.58 -16.79
CA SER A 114 -1.36 5.03 -15.42
C SER A 114 -2.71 4.97 -14.71
N ARG A 115 -3.58 5.97 -14.89
CA ARG A 115 -4.95 5.95 -14.31
C ARG A 115 -5.84 4.90 -14.97
N ASN A 116 -5.72 4.75 -16.28
CA ASN A 116 -6.47 3.74 -17.02
C ASN A 116 -6.00 2.32 -16.62
N TRP A 117 -4.68 2.09 -16.59
CA TRP A 117 -4.08 0.83 -16.16
C TRP A 117 -4.40 0.49 -14.72
N ASP A 118 -4.44 1.46 -13.81
CA ASP A 118 -4.84 1.16 -12.42
C ASP A 118 -6.21 0.47 -12.36
N VAL A 119 -7.17 0.90 -13.19
CA VAL A 119 -8.49 0.28 -13.23
C VAL A 119 -8.49 -1.04 -13.99
N THR A 120 -7.90 -1.08 -15.20
CA THR A 120 -7.97 -2.28 -16.06
C THR A 120 -7.14 -3.43 -15.51
N SER A 121 -5.89 -3.18 -15.11
CA SER A 121 -5.01 -4.20 -14.52
C SER A 121 -5.55 -4.74 -13.20
N TYR A 122 -6.24 -3.90 -12.40
CA TYR A 122 -6.87 -4.35 -11.16
C TYR A 122 -7.88 -5.45 -11.47
N TRP A 123 -8.80 -5.24 -12.42
CA TRP A 123 -9.85 -6.20 -12.73
C TRP A 123 -9.32 -7.46 -13.41
N LYS A 124 -8.34 -7.32 -14.31
CA LYS A 124 -7.67 -8.46 -14.93
C LYS A 124 -7.01 -9.35 -13.87
N PHE A 125 -6.15 -8.76 -13.04
CA PHE A 125 -5.45 -9.49 -11.99
C PHE A 125 -6.40 -10.06 -10.94
N HIS A 126 -7.44 -9.31 -10.55
CA HIS A 126 -8.44 -9.78 -9.61
C HIS A 126 -9.13 -11.06 -10.10
N LYS A 127 -9.56 -11.09 -11.37
CA LYS A 127 -10.19 -12.28 -11.97
C LYS A 127 -9.26 -13.49 -11.95
N VAL A 128 -7.99 -13.28 -12.31
CA VAL A 128 -6.96 -14.33 -12.27
C VAL A 128 -6.80 -14.89 -10.85
N ILE A 129 -6.63 -14.01 -9.85
CA ILE A 129 -6.38 -14.43 -8.46
C ILE A 129 -7.62 -15.10 -7.85
N VAL A 130 -8.83 -14.60 -8.12
CA VAL A 130 -10.07 -15.26 -7.69
C VAL A 130 -10.20 -16.64 -8.34
N ARG A 131 -9.91 -16.76 -9.64
CA ARG A 131 -9.94 -18.07 -10.32
C ARG A 131 -8.93 -19.06 -9.72
N ILE A 132 -7.70 -18.62 -9.44
CA ILE A 132 -6.69 -19.44 -8.76
C ILE A 132 -7.19 -19.87 -7.38
N LYS A 133 -7.73 -18.93 -6.59
CA LYS A 133 -8.29 -19.22 -5.27
C LYS A 133 -9.37 -20.29 -5.35
N ASP A 134 -10.35 -20.12 -6.24
CA ASP A 134 -11.50 -21.02 -6.34
C ASP A 134 -11.07 -22.43 -6.74
N ILE A 135 -10.16 -22.57 -7.73
CA ILE A 135 -9.63 -23.89 -8.12
C ILE A 135 -8.90 -24.57 -6.96
N LEU A 136 -8.04 -23.83 -6.24
CA LEU A 136 -7.28 -24.40 -5.13
C LEU A 136 -8.19 -24.79 -3.96
N GLU A 137 -9.23 -24.01 -3.69
CA GLU A 137 -10.25 -24.35 -2.68
C GLU A 137 -11.07 -25.59 -3.08
N GLU A 138 -11.45 -25.72 -4.36
CA GLU A 138 -12.11 -26.92 -4.90
C GLU A 138 -11.22 -28.17 -4.78
N MET A 139 -9.90 -28.01 -4.93
CA MET A 139 -8.90 -29.06 -4.67
C MET A 139 -8.67 -29.33 -3.16
N GLY A 140 -9.47 -28.75 -2.27
CA GLY A 140 -9.38 -28.93 -0.81
C GLY A 140 -8.16 -28.26 -0.17
N LYS A 141 -7.48 -27.33 -0.85
CA LYS A 141 -6.27 -26.67 -0.34
C LYS A 141 -6.64 -25.60 0.67
N LYS A 142 -5.99 -25.61 1.85
CA LYS A 142 -6.08 -24.52 2.82
C LYS A 142 -5.15 -23.39 2.41
N ILE A 143 -5.72 -22.28 1.97
CA ILE A 143 -4.99 -21.14 1.41
C ILE A 143 -5.34 -19.80 2.08
N LEU A 144 -4.49 -18.81 1.86
CA LEU A 144 -4.75 -17.39 2.12
C LEU A 144 -4.27 -16.60 0.90
N VAL A 145 -5.14 -15.74 0.35
CA VAL A 145 -4.90 -15.07 -0.93
C VAL A 145 -5.05 -13.56 -0.80
N PHE A 146 -4.09 -12.84 -1.37
CA PHE A 146 -4.06 -11.38 -1.44
C PHE A 146 -4.18 -10.91 -2.89
N GLY A 147 -5.01 -9.88 -3.09
CA GLY A 147 -5.39 -9.36 -4.39
C GLY A 147 -4.48 -8.24 -4.94
N PRO A 148 -4.97 -7.46 -5.92
CA PRO A 148 -4.17 -6.57 -6.80
C PRO A 148 -3.51 -5.33 -6.17
N GLY A 149 -3.55 -5.15 -4.85
CA GLY A 149 -3.18 -3.88 -4.23
C GLY A 149 -4.35 -2.88 -4.19
N GLY A 150 -4.43 -2.13 -3.09
CA GLY A 150 -5.47 -1.10 -2.87
C GLY A 150 -6.82 -1.63 -2.38
N GLY A 151 -7.82 -0.75 -2.31
CA GLY A 151 -9.15 -1.08 -1.77
C GLY A 151 -9.99 -1.95 -2.72
N CYS A 152 -10.89 -2.75 -2.14
CA CYS A 152 -11.86 -3.58 -2.87
C CYS A 152 -12.76 -2.72 -3.77
N ARG A 153 -12.95 -3.13 -5.03
CA ARG A 153 -13.73 -2.40 -6.06
C ARG A 153 -15.03 -3.10 -6.49
N LEU A 154 -15.46 -4.15 -5.78
CA LEU A 154 -16.62 -4.99 -6.14
C LEU A 154 -17.96 -4.27 -6.04
N CYS A 155 -18.11 -3.36 -5.08
CA CYS A 155 -19.34 -2.60 -4.89
C CYS A 155 -19.11 -1.11 -5.13
N ARG A 156 -20.12 -0.40 -5.63
CA ARG A 156 -20.10 1.06 -5.69
C ARG A 156 -20.02 1.69 -4.29
N ILE A 157 -20.76 1.14 -3.33
CA ILE A 157 -20.75 1.53 -1.91
C ILE A 157 -20.62 0.24 -1.11
N CYS A 158 -19.62 0.17 -0.23
CA CYS A 158 -19.41 -1.02 0.61
C CYS A 158 -20.37 -1.06 1.79
N ASN A 159 -20.89 -2.26 2.10
CA ASN A 159 -21.80 -2.50 3.21
C ASN A 159 -21.21 -2.20 4.59
N VAL A 160 -19.88 -2.02 4.70
CA VAL A 160 -19.22 -1.53 5.92
C VAL A 160 -19.82 -0.19 6.40
N HIS A 161 -20.32 0.64 5.48
CA HIS A 161 -20.88 1.96 5.81
C HIS A 161 -22.30 1.90 6.38
N ILE A 162 -23.02 0.81 6.13
CA ILE A 162 -24.37 0.56 6.66
C ILE A 162 -24.37 -0.56 7.71
N LYS A 163 -23.18 -0.99 8.17
CA LYS A 163 -22.97 -2.04 9.18
C LYS A 163 -23.60 -3.38 8.81
N GLU A 164 -23.65 -3.70 7.52
CA GLU A 164 -24.11 -4.99 7.01
C GLU A 164 -22.93 -5.86 6.53
N ARG A 165 -23.18 -7.16 6.33
CA ARG A 165 -22.18 -8.10 5.80
C ARG A 165 -21.76 -7.74 4.36
N CYS A 166 -20.58 -8.17 3.96
CA CYS A 166 -20.09 -8.04 2.58
C CYS A 166 -21.03 -8.77 1.61
N LYS A 167 -21.34 -8.15 0.46
CA LYS A 167 -22.13 -8.75 -0.62
C LYS A 167 -21.35 -9.76 -1.46
N HIS A 168 -20.02 -9.70 -1.41
CA HIS A 168 -19.12 -10.55 -2.20
C HIS A 168 -18.01 -11.14 -1.29
N PRO A 169 -18.36 -11.94 -0.28
CA PRO A 169 -17.37 -12.45 0.67
C PRO A 169 -16.34 -13.40 0.03
N SER A 170 -16.73 -14.20 -0.97
CA SER A 170 -15.85 -15.15 -1.68
C SER A 170 -14.86 -14.46 -2.62
N GLU A 171 -15.31 -13.42 -3.32
CA GLU A 171 -14.49 -12.68 -4.30
C GLU A 171 -13.66 -11.57 -3.65
N SER A 172 -14.09 -11.02 -2.51
CA SER A 172 -13.38 -9.89 -1.90
C SER A 172 -12.03 -10.34 -1.34
N LEU A 173 -10.93 -9.81 -1.88
CA LEU A 173 -9.58 -10.12 -1.43
C LEU A 173 -8.96 -8.93 -0.68
N PRO A 174 -8.24 -9.15 0.44
CA PRO A 174 -7.40 -8.12 1.03
C PRO A 174 -6.23 -7.77 0.10
N SER A 175 -5.72 -6.55 0.22
CA SER A 175 -4.45 -6.20 -0.42
C SER A 175 -3.28 -6.55 0.50
N PRO A 176 -2.08 -6.84 -0.02
CA PRO A 176 -0.91 -7.06 0.84
C PRO A 176 -0.67 -5.90 1.81
N GLU A 177 -0.80 -4.65 1.33
CA GLU A 177 -0.54 -3.45 2.11
C GLU A 177 -1.53 -3.26 3.27
N SER A 178 -2.79 -3.68 3.07
CA SER A 178 -3.80 -3.61 4.12
C SER A 178 -3.47 -4.47 5.34
N TRP A 179 -2.64 -5.50 5.16
CA TRP A 179 -2.11 -6.37 6.22
C TRP A 179 -0.70 -5.97 6.67
N GLY A 180 -0.19 -4.83 6.21
CA GLY A 180 1.13 -4.34 6.58
C GLY A 180 2.30 -5.01 5.85
N ILE A 181 2.04 -5.75 4.77
CA ILE A 181 3.10 -6.34 3.94
C ILE A 181 3.76 -5.23 3.12
N ASP A 182 5.06 -5.03 3.31
CA ASP A 182 5.87 -4.16 2.47
C ASP A 182 6.21 -4.89 1.16
N VAL A 183 5.35 -4.71 0.17
CA VAL A 183 5.51 -5.28 -1.18
C VAL A 183 6.81 -4.79 -1.84
N TYR A 184 7.13 -3.51 -1.71
CA TYR A 184 8.31 -2.93 -2.37
C TYR A 184 9.61 -3.45 -1.76
N GLY A 185 9.70 -3.47 -0.42
CA GLY A 185 10.82 -4.03 0.31
C GLY A 185 10.96 -5.54 0.09
N THR A 186 9.85 -6.28 0.06
CA THR A 186 9.84 -7.73 -0.22
C THR A 186 10.40 -8.03 -1.61
N LEU A 187 9.91 -7.35 -2.65
CA LEU A 187 10.41 -7.53 -4.02
C LEU A 187 11.88 -7.14 -4.15
N ARG A 188 12.30 -6.04 -3.51
CA ARG A 188 13.69 -5.59 -3.47
C ARG A 188 14.61 -6.63 -2.82
N ARG A 189 14.22 -7.18 -1.66
CA ARG A 189 14.97 -8.22 -0.94
C ARG A 189 15.19 -9.46 -1.80
N LEU A 190 14.17 -9.82 -2.58
CA LEU A 190 14.20 -10.95 -3.50
C LEU A 190 14.93 -10.64 -4.82
N GLY A 191 15.31 -9.39 -5.08
CA GLY A 191 15.91 -8.97 -6.34
C GLY A 191 14.93 -8.92 -7.52
N ILE A 192 13.61 -8.90 -7.25
CA ILE A 192 12.57 -8.83 -8.27
C ILE A 192 12.37 -7.37 -8.67
N SER A 193 12.82 -7.01 -9.87
CA SER A 193 12.76 -5.63 -10.35
C SER A 193 11.33 -5.20 -10.70
N ILE A 194 10.97 -3.97 -10.33
CA ILE A 194 9.72 -3.32 -10.73
C ILE A 194 9.97 -1.85 -11.05
N GLU A 195 9.13 -1.27 -11.89
CA GLU A 195 9.22 0.15 -12.23
C GLU A 195 8.45 1.00 -11.22
N VAL A 196 9.15 1.90 -10.52
CA VAL A 196 8.57 2.79 -9.51
C VAL A 196 8.91 4.25 -9.84
N PRO A 197 7.92 5.11 -10.16
CA PRO A 197 6.52 4.79 -10.45
C PRO A 197 6.40 4.03 -11.79
N PRO A 198 5.31 3.28 -12.03
CA PRO A 198 5.13 2.54 -13.28
C PRO A 198 4.87 3.51 -14.44
N ARG A 199 5.90 3.89 -15.22
CA ARG A 199 5.77 4.78 -16.39
C ARG A 199 5.61 4.01 -17.69
N LYS A 200 6.32 2.89 -17.87
CA LYS A 200 6.29 2.04 -19.08
C LYS A 200 5.61 0.69 -18.83
N VAL A 201 5.93 0.05 -17.70
CA VAL A 201 5.40 -1.25 -17.29
C VAL A 201 4.60 -1.05 -16.02
N PHE A 202 3.40 -1.61 -15.99
CA PHE A 202 2.57 -1.63 -14.79
C PHE A 202 2.62 -3.04 -14.18
N THR A 203 3.00 -3.13 -12.91
CA THR A 203 3.10 -4.41 -12.19
C THR A 203 2.05 -4.49 -11.10
N ARG A 204 1.27 -5.56 -11.10
CA ARG A 204 0.41 -5.97 -9.99
C ARG A 204 1.10 -7.09 -9.22
N VAL A 205 0.91 -7.10 -7.91
CA VAL A 205 1.52 -8.09 -7.02
C VAL A 205 0.42 -8.64 -6.11
N GLY A 206 0.29 -9.95 -6.12
CA GLY A 206 -0.52 -10.73 -5.17
C GLY A 206 0.38 -11.64 -4.36
N LEU A 207 -0.19 -12.18 -3.29
CA LEU A 207 0.47 -13.17 -2.44
C LEU A 207 -0.51 -14.34 -2.24
N LEU A 208 -0.01 -15.56 -2.40
CA LEU A 208 -0.72 -16.78 -2.12
C LEU A 208 0.05 -17.57 -1.07
N CYS A 209 -0.60 -17.89 0.04
CA CYS A 209 -0.06 -18.74 1.10
C CYS A 209 -0.83 -20.06 1.09
N SER A 210 -0.15 -21.19 1.30
CA SER A 210 -0.75 -22.52 1.29
C SER A 210 -0.09 -23.43 2.32
N ASN A 211 -0.87 -24.34 2.92
CA ASN A 211 -0.36 -25.40 3.80
C ASN A 211 0.17 -26.61 3.04
N SER A 212 -0.01 -26.65 1.72
CA SER A 212 0.51 -27.73 0.88
C SER A 212 1.15 -27.15 -0.37
N LYS A 213 2.17 -27.84 -0.88
CA LYS A 213 2.85 -27.43 -2.10
C LYS A 213 1.84 -27.37 -3.25
N ILE A 214 1.92 -26.30 -4.02
CA ILE A 214 1.18 -26.13 -5.27
C ILE A 214 2.15 -26.45 -6.39
N ASP A 215 1.77 -27.39 -7.26
CA ASP A 215 2.62 -27.84 -8.37
C ASP A 215 2.45 -26.89 -9.56
N ILE A 216 3.25 -25.83 -9.56
CA ILE A 216 3.22 -24.77 -10.57
C ILE A 216 4.64 -24.41 -10.95
N LYS A 217 4.84 -24.11 -12.23
CA LYS A 217 6.12 -23.62 -12.74
C LYS A 217 6.44 -22.29 -12.07
N THR A 218 7.60 -22.22 -11.42
CA THR A 218 8.07 -20.99 -10.79
C THR A 218 9.03 -20.26 -11.71
N THR A 219 8.97 -18.94 -11.66
CA THR A 219 9.89 -18.04 -12.33
C THR A 219 11.17 -17.96 -11.51
N ALA A 220 12.30 -18.28 -12.14
CA ALA A 220 13.61 -18.04 -11.54
C ALA A 220 13.86 -16.53 -11.42
N VAL A 221 14.46 -16.10 -10.32
CA VAL A 221 14.91 -14.71 -10.17
C VAL A 221 16.09 -14.49 -11.13
N GLN A 222 15.82 -13.92 -12.31
CA GLN A 222 16.83 -13.58 -13.29
C GLN A 222 17.55 -12.29 -12.84
N HIS A 223 18.70 -12.46 -12.21
CA HIS A 223 19.63 -11.42 -11.75
C HIS A 223 19.09 -10.46 -10.67
N ARG A 224 19.88 -10.26 -9.60
CA ARG A 224 19.66 -9.16 -8.65
C ARG A 224 19.96 -7.83 -9.35
N ILE A 225 18.96 -7.21 -9.96
CA ILE A 225 19.08 -5.79 -10.29
C ILE A 225 18.94 -5.03 -8.98
N GLU A 226 20.06 -4.53 -8.48
CA GLU A 226 20.06 -3.71 -7.28
C GLU A 226 19.37 -2.36 -7.61
N TYR A 227 18.12 -2.19 -7.15
CA TYR A 227 17.48 -0.89 -7.21
C TYR A 227 18.24 0.07 -6.28
N LYS A 228 19.07 0.93 -6.84
CA LYS A 228 19.71 1.99 -6.10
C LYS A 228 18.76 3.18 -5.99
N ARG A 229 18.34 3.51 -4.77
CA ARG A 229 17.60 4.76 -4.52
C ARG A 229 18.46 5.94 -5.01
N PRO A 230 17.87 6.95 -5.67
CA PRO A 230 18.62 8.15 -6.03
C PRO A 230 19.13 8.85 -4.77
N ASP A 231 20.14 9.70 -4.92
CA ASP A 231 20.59 10.56 -3.82
C ASP A 231 19.43 11.47 -3.36
N ILE A 232 19.09 11.34 -2.08
CA ILE A 232 17.99 12.06 -1.46
C ILE A 232 18.21 13.57 -1.52
N LYS A 233 19.45 14.07 -1.38
CA LYS A 233 19.74 15.52 -1.42
C LYS A 233 19.37 16.09 -2.78
N ARG A 234 19.82 15.43 -3.86
CA ARG A 234 19.46 15.79 -5.23
C ARG A 234 17.94 15.77 -5.47
N VAL A 235 17.22 14.81 -4.88
CA VAL A 235 15.76 14.74 -5.01
C VAL A 235 15.09 15.91 -4.28
N LEU A 236 15.58 16.27 -3.09
CA LEU A 236 15.08 17.41 -2.31
C LEU A 236 15.37 18.76 -2.97
N ASP A 237 16.58 18.96 -3.49
CA ASP A 237 16.98 20.19 -4.19
C ASP A 237 16.11 20.44 -5.44
N ASN A 238 15.70 19.37 -6.13
CA ASN A 238 14.83 19.51 -7.29
C ASN A 238 13.42 19.97 -6.91
N ILE A 239 12.84 19.43 -5.82
CA ILE A 239 11.47 19.76 -5.42
C ILE A 239 11.38 21.12 -4.72
N SER A 240 12.39 21.53 -3.95
CA SER A 240 12.40 22.84 -3.26
C SER A 240 12.28 24.03 -4.23
N ASN A 241 12.63 23.83 -5.51
CA ASN A 241 12.42 24.83 -6.57
C ASN A 241 10.94 25.05 -6.94
N TYR A 242 10.06 24.11 -6.61
CA TYR A 242 8.65 24.13 -7.03
C TYR A 242 7.66 24.10 -5.86
N VAL A 243 8.11 23.72 -4.66
CA VAL A 243 7.29 23.50 -3.48
C VAL A 243 7.83 24.37 -2.34
N GLY A 244 6.93 25.05 -1.62
CA GLY A 244 7.29 25.89 -0.49
C GLY A 244 7.92 25.10 0.66
N GLY A 245 8.76 25.76 1.45
CA GLY A 245 9.43 25.20 2.61
C GLY A 245 10.95 25.25 2.49
N THR A 246 11.63 25.47 3.61
CA THR A 246 13.09 25.54 3.72
C THR A 246 13.60 24.24 4.32
N LEU A 247 14.43 23.51 3.59
CA LEU A 247 15.12 22.33 4.12
C LEU A 247 16.07 22.77 5.23
N ILE A 248 15.88 22.27 6.44
CA ILE A 248 16.72 22.57 7.60
C ILE A 248 17.82 21.53 7.73
N ASP A 249 17.45 20.24 7.77
CA ASP A 249 18.41 19.16 7.97
C ASP A 249 17.85 17.78 7.54
N ILE A 250 18.73 16.77 7.46
CA ILE A 250 18.41 15.36 7.34
C ILE A 250 19.12 14.62 8.48
N VAL A 251 18.39 14.25 9.51
CA VAL A 251 18.94 13.66 10.74
C VAL A 251 18.61 12.18 10.87
N SER A 252 19.36 11.45 11.73
CA SER A 252 18.94 10.12 12.16
C SER A 252 17.84 10.25 13.20
N LEU A 253 16.74 9.49 13.03
CA LEU A 253 15.57 9.66 13.90
C LEU A 253 15.85 9.16 15.33
N LYS A 254 16.73 8.17 15.49
CA LYS A 254 17.13 7.60 16.80
C LYS A 254 17.76 8.62 17.74
N ASP A 255 18.46 9.63 17.21
CA ASP A 255 19.14 10.66 18.01
C ASP A 255 18.15 11.57 18.78
N TYR A 256 16.86 11.44 18.48
CA TYR A 256 15.76 12.21 19.06
C TYR A 256 14.71 11.32 19.73
N TYR A 257 14.93 10.01 19.84
CA TYR A 257 14.03 9.10 20.53
C TYR A 257 14.10 9.27 22.03
N THR A 258 12.94 9.34 22.67
CA THR A 258 12.81 9.60 24.11
C THR A 258 12.31 8.41 24.89
N GLU A 259 12.05 7.26 24.25
CA GLU A 259 11.46 6.04 24.87
C GLU A 259 10.11 6.26 25.58
N GLN A 260 9.55 7.46 25.49
CA GLN A 260 8.30 7.84 26.15
C GLN A 260 7.13 7.71 25.17
N ASP A 261 6.01 7.16 25.64
CA ASP A 261 4.77 7.30 24.88
C ASP A 261 4.27 8.73 25.02
N LEU A 262 3.90 9.31 23.89
CA LEU A 262 3.62 10.73 23.79
C LEU A 262 2.12 10.94 23.66
N CYS A 263 1.36 10.67 24.72
CA CYS A 263 -0.08 10.92 24.70
C CYS A 263 -0.80 11.07 26.05
N GLU A 264 -0.14 11.07 27.21
CA GLU A 264 -0.89 11.19 28.48
C GLU A 264 -1.54 12.57 28.67
N GLY A 265 -0.84 13.66 28.32
CA GLY A 265 -1.35 15.04 28.46
C GLY A 265 -1.98 15.66 27.20
N CYS A 266 -1.99 14.95 26.06
CA CYS A 266 -2.45 15.52 24.80
C CYS A 266 -3.98 15.41 24.67
N TYR A 267 -4.68 16.54 24.65
CA TYR A 267 -6.14 16.61 24.44
C TYR A 267 -6.61 16.01 23.09
N LYS A 268 -5.67 15.69 22.19
CA LYS A 268 -5.90 15.10 20.87
C LYS A 268 -5.45 13.63 20.76
N ASN A 269 -5.10 12.96 21.85
CA ASN A 269 -4.74 11.54 21.82
C ASN A 269 -5.86 10.62 21.25
N LYS A 270 -7.12 11.09 21.27
CA LYS A 270 -8.28 10.39 20.67
C LYS A 270 -8.39 10.52 19.15
N LEU A 271 -7.43 11.16 18.46
CA LEU A 271 -7.44 11.22 17.00
C LEU A 271 -7.17 9.83 16.41
N PHE A 272 -7.87 9.50 15.33
CA PHE A 272 -7.62 8.31 14.52
C PHE A 272 -6.14 8.13 14.10
N LEU A 273 -5.43 9.23 13.86
CA LEU A 273 -4.01 9.24 13.52
C LEU A 273 -3.05 9.04 14.71
N CYS A 274 -3.58 8.99 15.94
CA CYS A 274 -2.81 8.67 17.15
C CYS A 274 -3.13 7.26 17.66
N ASP A 275 -3.90 6.47 16.91
CA ASP A 275 -4.19 5.07 17.26
C ASP A 275 -2.88 4.26 17.37
N ARG A 276 -2.50 3.96 18.62
CA ARG A 276 -1.27 3.25 18.97
C ARG A 276 -1.28 1.79 18.51
N THR A 277 -2.44 1.23 18.18
CA THR A 277 -2.52 -0.15 17.65
C THR A 277 -1.93 -0.30 16.24
N PHE A 278 -1.70 0.81 15.51
CA PHE A 278 -0.98 0.78 14.23
C PHE A 278 0.54 0.73 14.37
N LEU A 279 1.08 1.19 15.50
CA LEU A 279 2.50 1.17 15.83
C LEU A 279 2.66 1.14 17.35
N PRO A 280 2.52 -0.05 17.97
CA PRO A 280 2.64 -0.21 19.42
C PRO A 280 4.04 0.18 19.92
N MET A 281 4.15 0.46 21.23
CA MET A 281 5.38 0.97 21.84
C MET A 281 6.56 0.01 21.67
N GLU A 282 6.31 -1.29 21.81
CA GLU A 282 7.32 -2.35 21.69
C GLU A 282 7.97 -2.45 20.30
N TYR A 283 7.35 -1.86 19.27
CA TYR A 283 7.89 -1.81 17.90
C TYR A 283 8.54 -0.46 17.55
N LEU A 284 8.46 0.56 18.42
CA LEU A 284 8.95 1.90 18.10
C LEU A 284 10.47 1.94 17.93
N GLN A 285 11.23 1.34 18.84
CA GLN A 285 12.69 1.35 18.76
C GLN A 285 13.17 0.79 17.41
N GLU A 286 12.70 -0.41 17.05
CA GLU A 286 13.05 -1.05 15.77
C GLU A 286 12.62 -0.18 14.56
N PHE A 287 11.43 0.43 14.65
CA PHE A 287 10.95 1.33 13.62
C PHE A 287 11.89 2.55 13.45
N ILE A 288 12.36 3.12 14.54
CA ILE A 288 13.15 4.36 14.55
C ILE A 288 14.59 4.14 14.13
N ASP A 289 15.22 3.05 14.59
CA ASP A 289 16.64 2.76 14.34
C ASP A 289 17.00 2.70 12.86
N LYS A 290 16.05 2.27 12.03
CA LYS A 290 16.22 2.09 10.59
C LYS A 290 15.86 3.34 9.79
N ARG A 291 15.59 4.48 10.42
CA ARG A 291 14.96 5.65 9.77
C ARG A 291 15.71 6.97 9.94
N LYS A 292 15.66 7.76 8.89
CA LYS A 292 16.05 9.17 8.83
C LYS A 292 14.82 10.07 8.86
N CYS A 293 15.05 11.32 9.19
CA CYS A 293 14.04 12.37 9.18
C CYS A 293 14.52 13.59 8.40
N ILE A 294 13.77 13.96 7.37
CA ILE A 294 13.94 15.23 6.67
C ILE A 294 13.18 16.29 7.46
N VAL A 295 13.84 17.40 7.80
CA VAL A 295 13.25 18.50 8.57
C VAL A 295 13.06 19.71 7.65
N ILE A 296 11.82 20.19 7.56
CA ILE A 296 11.45 21.28 6.64
C ILE A 296 10.66 22.33 7.42
N GLU A 297 11.08 23.58 7.36
CA GLU A 297 10.35 24.71 7.91
C GLU A 297 9.41 25.31 6.86
N PHE A 298 8.15 25.57 7.23
CA PHE A 298 7.16 26.19 6.35
C PHE A 298 6.74 27.56 6.84
N LYS A 299 6.24 28.40 5.94
CA LYS A 299 5.86 29.79 6.28
C LYS A 299 4.71 29.87 7.28
N ASN A 300 3.76 28.95 7.16
CA ASN A 300 2.57 28.88 8.01
C ASN A 300 1.95 27.47 7.98
N LYS A 301 0.96 27.24 8.86
CA LYS A 301 0.28 25.94 8.99
C LYS A 301 -0.39 25.46 7.70
N LYS A 302 -0.92 26.37 6.87
CA LYS A 302 -1.57 26.02 5.60
C LYS A 302 -0.53 25.55 4.59
N ASP A 303 0.61 26.24 4.53
CA ASP A 303 1.77 25.90 3.71
C ASP A 303 2.32 24.52 4.11
N LEU A 304 2.54 24.29 5.42
CA LEU A 304 2.92 22.97 5.95
C LEU A 304 1.96 21.88 5.48
N ALA A 305 0.65 22.05 5.68
CA ALA A 305 -0.34 21.03 5.35
C ALA A 305 -0.34 20.66 3.86
N LYS A 306 -0.17 21.66 2.98
CA LYS A 306 -0.19 21.47 1.53
C LYS A 306 1.15 20.93 1.02
N SER A 307 2.23 21.64 1.30
CA SER A 307 3.54 21.38 0.70
C SER A 307 4.20 20.14 1.26
N LEU A 308 4.01 19.79 2.54
CA LEU A 308 4.52 18.53 3.09
C LEU A 308 3.98 17.30 2.34
N SER A 309 2.70 17.33 1.95
CA SER A 309 2.11 16.26 1.13
C SER A 309 2.72 16.20 -0.27
N GLU A 310 3.05 17.35 -0.86
CA GLU A 310 3.72 17.44 -2.17
C GLU A 310 5.14 16.87 -2.11
N TYR A 311 5.88 17.13 -1.01
CA TYR A 311 7.18 16.48 -0.75
C TYR A 311 7.07 14.96 -0.68
N VAL A 312 6.13 14.43 0.09
CA VAL A 312 5.94 12.97 0.21
C VAL A 312 5.58 12.34 -1.13
N ASP A 313 4.67 12.95 -1.89
CA ASP A 313 4.29 12.47 -3.22
C ASP A 313 5.47 12.49 -4.20
N TYR A 314 6.31 13.52 -4.14
CA TYR A 314 7.51 13.62 -4.97
C TYR A 314 8.55 12.58 -4.59
N LEU A 315 8.86 12.44 -3.30
CA LEU A 315 9.78 11.42 -2.77
C LEU A 315 9.34 10.01 -3.17
N HIS A 316 8.05 9.70 -3.03
CA HIS A 316 7.49 8.43 -3.48
C HIS A 316 7.73 8.17 -4.98
N ARG A 317 7.53 9.19 -5.83
CA ARG A 317 7.80 9.10 -7.28
C ARG A 317 9.29 8.98 -7.64
N HIS A 318 10.19 9.09 -6.66
CA HIS A 318 11.63 8.93 -6.82
C HIS A 318 12.19 7.77 -5.99
N GLY A 319 11.33 6.82 -5.57
CA GLY A 319 11.78 5.57 -4.95
C GLY A 319 11.76 5.53 -3.42
N PHE A 320 11.34 6.62 -2.77
CA PHE A 320 11.14 6.69 -1.32
C PHE A 320 9.66 6.40 -0.99
N TYR A 321 9.21 5.19 -1.35
CA TYR A 321 7.82 4.73 -1.20
C TYR A 321 7.35 4.56 0.25
N ASP A 322 8.26 4.72 1.20
CA ASP A 322 8.12 4.57 2.63
C ASP A 322 8.07 5.93 3.36
N ALA A 323 8.31 7.04 2.65
CA ALA A 323 8.23 8.40 3.20
C ALA A 323 6.87 8.74 3.85
N LEU A 324 6.88 9.09 5.14
CA LEU A 324 5.71 9.40 5.94
C LEU A 324 5.76 10.85 6.46
N PRO A 325 4.66 11.62 6.34
CA PRO A 325 4.61 13.00 6.81
C PRO A 325 4.21 13.11 8.29
N PHE A 326 4.99 13.91 9.01
CA PHE A 326 4.78 14.31 10.40
C PHE A 326 4.97 15.83 10.56
N SER A 327 4.61 16.38 11.70
CA SER A 327 4.90 17.77 12.08
C SER A 327 5.15 17.88 13.58
N ASN A 328 5.52 19.07 14.05
CA ASN A 328 5.79 19.30 15.47
C ASN A 328 4.53 19.46 16.35
N TYR A 329 3.33 19.31 15.79
CA TYR A 329 2.06 19.39 16.51
C TYR A 329 0.98 18.51 15.86
N PRO A 330 0.00 17.98 16.61
CA PRO A 330 -1.08 17.19 16.00
C PRO A 330 -1.92 18.04 15.05
N CYS A 331 -2.33 17.46 13.92
CA CYS A 331 -3.22 18.12 12.97
C CYS A 331 -4.39 18.83 13.69
N ASN A 332 -4.52 20.13 13.45
CA ASN A 332 -5.51 21.00 14.09
C ASN A 332 -6.42 21.68 13.07
N LEU A 333 -6.51 21.10 11.88
CA LEU A 333 -7.35 21.66 10.83
C LEU A 333 -8.83 21.55 11.23
N CYS A 334 -9.27 20.45 11.86
CA CYS A 334 -10.65 20.21 12.28
C CYS A 334 -10.76 19.72 13.73
N ASP A 335 -11.97 19.79 14.29
CA ASP A 335 -12.27 19.37 15.67
C ASP A 335 -12.25 17.85 15.86
N GLN A 336 -12.57 17.09 14.81
CA GLN A 336 -12.55 15.62 14.82
C GLN A 336 -11.82 15.07 13.60
N CYS A 337 -10.83 14.20 13.82
CA CYS A 337 -10.19 13.44 12.74
C CYS A 337 -10.96 12.14 12.51
N SER A 338 -11.41 11.90 11.27
CA SER A 338 -12.21 10.74 10.91
C SER A 338 -11.55 9.88 9.83
N PRO A 339 -11.68 8.53 9.90
CA PRO A 339 -11.40 7.63 8.79
C PRO A 339 -12.16 8.00 7.50
N ARG A 340 -13.32 8.65 7.60
CA ARG A 340 -14.17 9.05 6.46
C ARG A 340 -13.61 10.20 5.62
N GLY A 341 -12.43 10.72 5.95
CA GLY A 341 -11.74 11.73 5.14
C GLY A 341 -11.60 13.09 5.83
N CYS A 342 -10.72 13.91 5.27
CA CYS A 342 -10.56 15.30 5.70
C CYS A 342 -11.70 16.15 5.12
N MET A 343 -12.49 16.81 5.98
CA MET A 343 -13.60 17.65 5.52
C MET A 343 -13.12 19.00 4.95
N LEU A 344 -11.91 19.44 5.27
CA LEU A 344 -11.41 20.77 4.93
C LEU A 344 -10.68 20.86 3.60
N THR A 345 -10.10 19.76 3.11
CA THR A 345 -9.57 19.68 1.73
C THR A 345 -10.68 19.55 0.70
N ASN A 346 -11.92 19.34 1.14
CA ASN A 346 -13.05 18.96 0.31
C ASN A 346 -14.13 20.03 0.18
N GLN A 347 -13.81 21.31 0.46
CA GLN A 347 -14.79 22.42 0.48
C GLN A 347 -15.63 22.53 -0.80
N LYS A 348 -15.11 22.10 -1.97
CA LYS A 348 -15.82 22.13 -3.25
C LYS A 348 -16.60 20.86 -3.60
N ASN A 349 -16.39 19.75 -2.89
CA ASN A 349 -17.03 18.45 -3.20
C ASN A 349 -17.03 17.50 -1.97
N PRO A 350 -17.88 17.74 -0.96
CA PRO A 350 -17.92 16.94 0.28
C PRO A 350 -18.22 15.45 0.08
N LYS A 351 -18.65 15.03 -1.12
CA LYS A 351 -19.02 13.66 -1.47
C LYS A 351 -17.85 12.75 -1.89
N LYS A 352 -16.64 13.28 -2.08
CA LYS A 352 -15.47 12.46 -2.44
C LYS A 352 -14.62 12.19 -1.21
N PHE A 353 -14.79 11.03 -0.58
CA PHE A 353 -13.75 10.46 0.30
C PHE A 353 -12.40 10.62 -0.40
N GLY A 354 -11.43 11.40 0.10
CA GLY A 354 -10.14 11.28 -0.54
C GLY A 354 -8.94 12.18 -0.33
N GLN A 355 -9.05 13.48 -0.14
CA GLN A 355 -7.81 14.28 -0.04
C GLN A 355 -7.36 14.36 1.41
N LYS A 356 -6.76 13.27 1.88
CA LYS A 356 -6.17 13.18 3.21
C LYS A 356 -4.76 13.81 3.19
N MET A 357 -4.70 15.14 3.20
CA MET A 357 -3.47 15.88 3.55
C MET A 357 -3.24 15.76 5.07
N LEU A 358 -3.04 14.53 5.52
CA LEU A 358 -2.89 14.20 6.92
C LEU A 358 -1.40 14.19 7.25
N PHE A 359 -1.06 14.77 8.39
CA PHE A 359 0.23 14.62 9.03
C PHE A 359 -0.03 14.30 10.51
N ARG A 360 0.86 13.51 11.10
CA ARG A 360 0.86 13.19 12.54
C ARG A 360 1.76 14.16 13.28
N CYS A 361 1.55 14.30 14.57
CA CYS A 361 2.62 14.84 15.41
C CYS A 361 3.80 13.85 15.38
N ILE A 362 5.03 14.32 15.23
CA ILE A 362 6.25 13.50 15.28
C ILE A 362 6.38 12.80 16.63
N GLN A 363 5.79 13.39 17.66
CA GLN A 363 5.66 12.80 18.97
C GLN A 363 4.92 11.44 18.94
N TYR A 364 4.06 11.16 17.96
CA TYR A 364 3.51 9.81 17.80
C TYR A 364 4.60 8.72 17.74
N LEU A 365 5.81 9.05 17.30
CA LEU A 365 6.95 8.14 17.24
C LEU A 365 7.82 8.13 18.51
N GLY A 366 7.43 8.75 19.63
CA GLY A 366 8.34 8.85 20.78
C GLY A 366 9.48 9.85 20.56
N ILE A 367 9.31 10.80 19.63
CA ILE A 367 10.37 11.69 19.16
C ILE A 367 10.15 13.11 19.71
N ARG A 368 11.18 13.66 20.37
CA ARG A 368 11.18 15.08 20.75
C ARG A 368 11.27 15.96 19.49
N PRO A 369 10.65 17.16 19.46
CA PRO A 369 10.82 18.08 18.34
C PRO A 369 12.30 18.31 18.03
N ILE A 370 12.68 18.11 16.77
CA ILE A 370 14.09 18.18 16.30
C ILE A 370 14.54 19.64 16.26
N VAL A 371 13.63 20.54 15.88
CA VAL A 371 13.85 21.98 15.81
C VAL A 371 12.69 22.69 16.51
N ASN A 372 13.00 23.78 17.22
CA ASN A 372 12.00 24.66 17.81
C ASN A 372 11.38 25.53 16.71
N GLY A 373 10.05 25.52 16.61
CA GLY A 373 9.33 26.32 15.60
C GLY A 373 7.86 25.97 15.56
N ASN A 374 7.05 26.82 14.94
CA ASN A 374 5.59 26.63 14.91
C ASN A 374 5.08 25.86 13.69
N ASN A 375 5.89 25.75 12.62
CA ASN A 375 5.47 25.17 11.34
C ASN A 375 6.55 24.23 10.79
N ILE A 376 7.03 23.30 11.63
CA ILE A 376 8.04 22.33 11.23
C ILE A 376 7.36 21.05 10.75
N GLY A 377 7.61 20.69 9.49
CA GLY A 377 7.25 19.41 8.93
C GLY A 377 8.44 18.45 8.96
N TYR A 378 8.11 17.17 9.11
CA TYR A 378 9.04 16.08 9.20
C TYR A 378 8.65 15.03 8.17
N ILE A 379 9.62 14.49 7.44
CA ILE A 379 9.39 13.35 6.56
C ILE A 379 10.28 12.21 7.03
N VAL A 380 9.64 11.19 7.57
CA VAL A 380 10.29 10.00 8.10
C VAL A 380 10.36 8.94 7.02
N LEU A 381 11.55 8.39 6.78
CA LEU A 381 11.81 7.36 5.77
C LEU A 381 12.99 6.47 6.20
N GLU A 382 13.07 5.29 5.62
CA GLU A 382 14.13 4.31 5.77
C GLU A 382 15.47 4.88 5.30
N ALA A 383 16.51 4.67 6.12
CA ALA A 383 17.82 5.30 6.02
C ALA A 383 18.61 5.03 4.74
#